data_AF-A0A7J8FRL9-F1
#
_entry.id   AF-A0A7J8FRL9-F1
#
_cell.length_a   1.000
_cell.length_b   1.000
_cell.length_c   1.000
_cell.angle_alpha   90.00
_cell.angle_beta   90.00
_cell.angle_gamma   90.00
#
_symmetry.space_group_name_H-M   'P 1'
#
loop_
_entity.id
_entity.type
_entity.pdbx_description
1 polymer ?
#
loop_
_entity_poly.entity_id
_entity_poly.type
_entity_poly.pdbx_seq_one_letter_code
_entity_poly.pdbx_strand_id
1 'polypeptide(L)'
;MSSSRLGLRLAVCLLNISEARRKHIVENIAKAALLGKNGKKHPEVSVLNIFSDQDYNRSVITIAASIDELSLAENLVLHVPGSSVFLFGEADLPAKRTLVQRRKQLGWFTRRDFSALEPDLGAAPARRCGLTACFRAL
;
A
#
# COMPACT_ATOMS: atom_id res chain seq x y z
N MET A 1 -28.60 -21.78 -21.79
CA MET A 1 -28.20 -21.17 -20.51
C MET A 1 -27.11 -20.16 -20.79
N SER A 2 -27.42 -18.87 -20.70
CA SER A 2 -26.40 -17.81 -20.88
C SER A 2 -25.47 -17.87 -19.68
N SER A 3 -24.22 -18.29 -19.88
CA SER A 3 -23.19 -18.17 -18.86
C SER A 3 -22.85 -16.68 -18.75
N SER A 4 -23.47 -16.00 -17.80
CA SER A 4 -23.04 -14.68 -17.37
C SER A 4 -21.67 -14.84 -16.72
N ARG A 5 -20.61 -14.87 -17.54
CA ARG A 5 -19.25 -14.63 -17.08
C ARG A 5 -19.23 -13.19 -16.59
N LEU A 6 -19.55 -12.99 -15.31
CA LEU A 6 -19.18 -11.78 -14.59
C LEU A 6 -17.68 -11.60 -14.83
N GLY A 7 -17.32 -10.64 -15.68
CA GLY A 7 -15.93 -10.36 -15.99
C GLY A 7 -15.18 -10.16 -14.68
N LEU A 8 -13.97 -10.72 -14.58
CA LEU A 8 -13.13 -10.53 -13.40
C LEU A 8 -12.93 -9.01 -13.21
N ARG A 9 -13.40 -8.50 -12.06
CA ARG A 9 -13.20 -7.09 -11.71
C ARG A 9 -11.77 -6.93 -11.25
N LEU A 10 -10.93 -6.40 -12.14
CA LEU A 10 -9.52 -6.18 -11.88
C LEU A 10 -9.30 -4.82 -11.23
N ALA A 11 -8.38 -4.74 -10.29
CA ALA A 11 -7.83 -3.51 -9.79
C ALA A 11 -6.30 -3.53 -9.85
N VAL A 12 -5.69 -2.35 -9.77
CA VAL A 12 -4.25 -2.16 -9.79
C VAL A 12 -3.83 -1.43 -8.52
N CYS A 13 -2.83 -1.97 -7.83
CA CYS A 13 -2.16 -1.35 -6.70
C CYS A 13 -0.78 -0.83 -7.14
N LEU A 14 -0.51 0.44 -6.84
CA LEU A 14 0.79 1.08 -7.03
C LEU A 14 1.49 1.22 -5.67
N LEU A 15 2.22 0.16 -5.28
CA LEU A 15 2.90 0.11 -3.99
C LEU A 15 4.20 0.91 -4.03
N ASN A 16 4.24 2.02 -3.31
CA ASN A 16 5.43 2.85 -3.14
C ASN A 16 6.26 2.37 -1.94
N ILE A 17 7.55 2.11 -2.15
CA ILE A 17 8.46 1.53 -1.17
C ILE A 17 9.66 2.45 -0.98
N SER A 18 10.03 2.72 0.28
CA SER A 18 11.20 3.53 0.65
C SER A 18 12.51 2.73 0.61
N GLU A 19 12.75 2.00 -0.49
CA GLU A 19 13.96 1.22 -0.74
C GLU A 19 14.08 1.00 -2.25
N ALA A 20 15.24 1.31 -2.81
CA ALA A 20 15.59 1.01 -4.21
C ALA A 20 17.06 0.61 -4.41
N ARG A 21 17.89 0.76 -3.37
CA ARG A 21 19.34 0.51 -3.44
C ARG A 21 19.66 -0.96 -3.24
N ARG A 22 18.87 -1.65 -2.40
CA ARG A 22 18.99 -3.10 -2.17
C ARG A 22 17.99 -3.85 -3.02
N LYS A 23 18.39 -4.16 -4.26
CA LYS A 23 17.56 -4.86 -5.26
C LYS A 23 16.85 -6.10 -4.72
N HIS A 24 17.58 -6.94 -3.97
CA HIS A 24 17.02 -8.18 -3.42
C HIS A 24 15.85 -7.94 -2.45
N ILE A 25 15.82 -6.81 -1.73
CA ILE A 25 14.71 -6.47 -0.83
C ILE A 25 13.47 -6.15 -1.66
N VAL A 26 13.60 -5.31 -2.69
CA VAL A 26 12.50 -4.94 -3.57
C VAL A 26 11.95 -6.16 -4.31
N GLU A 27 12.84 -7.02 -4.82
CA GLU A 27 12.44 -8.27 -5.46
C GLU A 27 11.76 -9.25 -4.51
N ASN A 28 12.19 -9.32 -3.25
CA ASN A 28 11.54 -10.16 -2.25
C ASN A 28 10.13 -9.65 -1.92
N ILE A 29 9.93 -8.33 -1.87
CA ILE A 29 8.60 -7.73 -1.70
C ILE A 29 7.71 -8.07 -2.92
N ALA A 30 8.23 -7.94 -4.14
CA ALA A 30 7.51 -8.30 -5.35
C ALA A 30 7.12 -9.79 -5.37
N LYS A 31 8.05 -10.68 -5.00
CA LYS A 31 7.78 -12.12 -4.88
C LYS A 31 6.73 -12.43 -3.83
N ALA A 32 6.77 -11.74 -2.68
CA ALA A 32 5.79 -11.93 -1.61
C ALA A 32 4.36 -11.60 -2.06
N ALA A 33 4.18 -10.60 -2.94
CA ALA A 33 2.88 -10.28 -3.52
C ALA A 33 2.27 -11.43 -4.35
N LEU A 34 3.09 -12.34 -4.88
CA LEU A 34 2.65 -13.50 -5.66
C LEU A 34 2.29 -14.71 -4.80
N LEU A 35 2.40 -14.63 -3.47
CA LEU A 35 2.18 -15.74 -2.55
C LEU A 35 0.92 -15.50 -1.72
N GLY A 36 0.05 -16.50 -1.64
CA GLY A 36 -1.07 -16.52 -0.70
C GLY A 36 -0.62 -16.89 0.72
N LYS A 37 -1.57 -16.85 1.67
CA LYS A 37 -1.32 -17.11 3.11
C LYS A 37 -0.60 -18.44 3.41
N ASN A 38 -0.77 -19.43 2.53
CA ASN A 38 -0.19 -20.78 2.68
C ASN A 38 1.19 -20.92 2.00
N GLY A 39 1.79 -19.82 1.54
CA GLY A 39 3.03 -19.81 0.76
C GLY A 39 2.88 -20.35 -0.68
N LYS A 40 1.67 -20.72 -1.09
CA LYS A 40 1.37 -21.15 -2.47
C LYS A 40 1.19 -19.93 -3.37
N LYS A 41 1.47 -20.10 -4.67
CA LYS A 41 1.25 -19.06 -5.67
C LYS A 41 -0.20 -18.59 -5.65
N HIS A 42 -0.40 -17.28 -5.64
CA HIS A 42 -1.71 -16.66 -5.74
C HIS A 42 -2.13 -16.61 -7.22
N PRO A 43 -3.17 -17.37 -7.64
CA PRO A 43 -3.50 -17.49 -9.06
C PRO A 43 -4.03 -16.18 -9.67
N GLU A 44 -4.65 -15.33 -8.85
CA GLU A 44 -5.29 -14.09 -9.29
C GLU A 44 -4.43 -12.83 -9.13
N VAL A 45 -3.15 -12.96 -8.74
CA VAL A 45 -2.26 -11.80 -8.54
C VAL A 45 -1.11 -11.84 -9.54
N SER A 46 -0.80 -10.69 -10.14
CA SER A 46 0.33 -10.51 -11.04
C SER A 46 1.10 -9.23 -10.71
N VAL A 47 2.43 -9.32 -10.69
CA VAL A 47 3.31 -8.15 -10.67
C VAL A 47 3.57 -7.74 -12.11
N LEU A 48 3.07 -6.57 -12.50
CA LEU A 48 3.16 -6.05 -13.86
C LEU A 48 4.45 -5.28 -14.12
N ASN A 49 4.95 -4.56 -13.11
CA ASN A 49 6.13 -3.72 -13.24
C ASN A 49 6.81 -3.50 -11.87
N ILE A 50 8.13 -3.31 -11.91
CA ILE A 50 8.95 -2.84 -10.79
C ILE A 50 9.82 -1.69 -11.31
N PHE A 51 9.49 -0.47 -10.90
CA PHE A 51 10.32 0.71 -11.15
C PHE A 51 11.13 1.02 -9.90
N SER A 52 12.41 1.37 -10.05
CA SER A 52 13.30 1.70 -8.92
C SER A 52 14.16 2.91 -9.25
N ASP A 53 14.10 3.92 -8.40
CA ASP A 53 14.93 5.12 -8.44
C ASP A 53 15.95 5.05 -7.29
N GLN A 54 17.22 4.81 -7.63
CA GLN A 54 18.28 4.61 -6.64
C GLN A 54 18.71 5.92 -5.97
N ASP A 55 18.65 7.03 -6.71
CA ASP A 55 19.02 8.36 -6.22
C ASP A 55 18.01 8.82 -5.18
N TYR A 56 16.72 8.67 -5.50
CA TYR A 56 15.63 8.97 -4.57
C TYR A 56 15.37 7.88 -3.52
N ASN A 57 16.01 6.71 -3.66
CA ASN A 57 15.82 5.52 -2.83
C ASN A 57 14.35 5.09 -2.69
N ARG A 58 13.64 5.04 -3.82
CA ARG A 58 12.22 4.69 -3.87
C ARG A 58 11.92 3.75 -5.03
N SER A 59 11.17 2.69 -4.73
CA SER A 59 10.63 1.79 -5.75
C SER A 59 9.12 1.85 -5.81
N VAL A 60 8.56 1.55 -6.98
CA VAL A 60 7.13 1.39 -7.21
C VAL A 60 6.89 0.02 -7.82
N ILE A 61 6.09 -0.81 -7.14
CA ILE A 61 5.64 -2.10 -7.66
C ILE A 61 4.19 -1.93 -8.14
N THR A 62 3.94 -2.29 -9.40
CA THR A 62 2.59 -2.32 -9.97
C THR A 62 2.04 -3.73 -9.86
N ILE A 63 0.99 -3.93 -9.08
CA ILE A 63 0.38 -5.22 -8.81
C ILE A 63 -1.05 -5.18 -9.35
N ALA A 64 -1.44 -6.15 -10.15
CA ALA A 64 -2.83 -6.33 -10.59
C ALA A 64 -3.40 -7.59 -9.95
N ALA A 65 -4.62 -7.48 -9.43
CA ALA A 65 -5.37 -8.62 -8.94
C ALA A 65 -6.88 -8.36 -9.01
N SER A 66 -7.70 -9.36 -8.70
CA SER A 66 -9.13 -9.14 -8.48
C SER A 66 -9.34 -8.13 -7.34
N ILE A 67 -10.42 -7.36 -7.42
CA ILE A 67 -10.77 -6.35 -6.39
C ILE A 67 -10.83 -6.99 -5.00
N ASP A 68 -11.29 -8.25 -4.91
CA ASP A 68 -11.43 -8.96 -3.65
C ASP A 68 -10.08 -9.32 -3.01
N GLU A 69 -9.02 -9.44 -3.83
CA GLU A 69 -7.66 -9.74 -3.36
C GLU A 69 -6.84 -8.49 -3.02
N LEU A 70 -7.13 -7.36 -3.68
CA LEU A 70 -6.52 -6.08 -3.30
C LEU A 70 -7.17 -5.52 -2.03
N SER A 71 -6.53 -5.88 -0.92
CA SER A 71 -6.88 -5.45 0.42
C SER A 71 -6.94 -3.92 0.59
N LEU A 72 -7.98 -3.47 1.27
CA LEU A 72 -8.15 -2.08 1.73
C LEU A 72 -7.24 -1.77 2.93
N ALA A 73 -7.15 -0.49 3.30
CA ALA A 73 -6.33 -0.02 4.43
C ALA A 73 -6.65 -0.76 5.74
N GLU A 74 -7.91 -1.12 5.98
CA GLU A 74 -8.37 -1.88 7.14
C GLU A 74 -7.77 -3.29 7.16
N ASN A 75 -7.71 -3.95 6.01
CA ASN A 75 -7.13 -5.29 5.89
C ASN A 75 -5.61 -5.27 6.13
N LEU A 76 -4.93 -4.20 5.72
CA LEU A 76 -3.50 -4.03 6.01
C LEU A 76 -3.26 -3.97 7.51
N VAL A 77 -4.05 -3.17 8.23
CA VAL A 77 -3.93 -3.05 9.70
C VAL A 77 -4.30 -4.35 10.41
N LEU A 78 -5.31 -5.08 9.91
CA LEU A 78 -5.73 -6.37 10.45
C LEU A 78 -4.62 -7.43 10.34
N HIS A 79 -3.95 -7.52 9.19
CA HIS A 79 -2.99 -8.59 8.90
C HIS A 79 -1.54 -8.22 9.22
N VAL A 80 -1.24 -6.94 9.43
CA VAL A 80 0.10 -6.46 9.79
C VAL A 80 0.03 -5.69 11.12
N PRO A 81 0.06 -6.41 12.26
CA PRO A 81 0.01 -5.79 13.57
C PRO A 81 1.11 -4.75 13.77
N GLY A 82 0.76 -3.62 14.38
CA GLY A 82 1.67 -2.49 14.59
C GLY A 82 1.86 -1.60 13.36
N SER A 83 1.14 -1.83 12.26
CA SER A 83 1.07 -0.88 11.15
C SER A 83 0.18 0.31 11.48
N SER A 84 0.50 1.44 10.82
CA SER A 84 -0.16 2.72 10.99
C SER A 84 -0.46 3.30 9.63
N VAL A 85 -1.71 3.67 9.37
CA VAL A 85 -2.17 4.11 8.06
C VAL A 85 -2.87 5.45 8.17
N PHE A 86 -2.61 6.33 7.21
CA PHE A 86 -3.47 7.49 6.95
C PHE A 86 -4.04 7.44 5.55
N LEU A 87 -5.29 7.88 5.43
CA LEU A 87 -6.08 7.91 4.21
C LEU A 87 -5.91 9.26 3.51
N PHE A 88 -5.98 9.23 2.18
CA PHE A 88 -5.97 10.42 1.33
C PHE A 88 -6.77 10.19 0.05
N GLY A 89 -7.10 11.28 -0.64
CA GLY A 89 -7.90 11.29 -1.86
C GLY A 89 -9.29 10.70 -1.62
N GLU A 90 -9.77 9.86 -2.52
CA GLU A 90 -11.10 9.25 -2.46
C GLU A 90 -11.31 8.33 -1.23
N ALA A 91 -10.24 7.91 -0.55
CA ALA A 91 -10.34 7.17 0.71
C ALA A 91 -10.54 8.08 1.95
N ASP A 92 -10.23 9.37 1.86
CA ASP A 92 -10.29 10.31 2.99
C ASP A 92 -11.65 11.00 3.05
N LEU A 93 -12.70 10.27 3.42
CA LEU A 93 -14.05 10.82 3.45
C LEU A 93 -14.36 11.56 4.77
N PRO A 94 -15.11 12.68 4.74
CA PRO A 94 -15.69 13.34 3.56
C PRO A 94 -14.74 14.34 2.87
N ALA A 95 -13.59 14.65 3.47
CA ALA A 95 -12.76 15.81 3.09
C ALA A 95 -11.99 15.66 1.76
N LYS A 96 -11.78 14.42 1.31
CA LYS A 96 -11.03 13.99 0.13
C LYS A 96 -9.69 14.69 -0.06
N ARG A 97 -8.94 14.90 1.03
CA ARG A 97 -7.70 15.70 1.00
C ARG A 97 -6.64 14.99 0.18
N THR A 98 -5.92 15.74 -0.64
CA THR A 98 -4.80 15.24 -1.45
C THR A 98 -3.68 14.67 -0.56
N LEU A 99 -2.82 13.83 -1.16
CA LEU A 99 -1.63 13.30 -0.48
C LEU A 99 -0.76 14.41 0.12
N VAL A 100 -0.58 15.52 -0.60
CA VAL A 100 0.23 16.65 -0.13
C VAL A 100 -0.40 17.33 1.08
N GLN A 101 -1.73 17.53 1.07
CA GLN A 101 -2.44 18.11 2.21
C GLN A 101 -2.35 17.22 3.45
N ARG A 102 -2.57 15.91 3.31
CA ARG A 102 -2.46 14.96 4.45
C ARG A 102 -1.04 14.88 4.99
N ARG A 103 -0.03 14.85 4.11
CA ARG A 103 1.39 14.93 4.52
C ARG A 103 1.71 16.22 5.28
N LYS A 104 1.20 17.37 4.84
CA LYS A 104 1.38 18.65 5.56
C LYS A 104 0.73 18.62 6.93
N GLN A 105 -0.50 18.13 7.03
CA GLN A 105 -1.24 17.99 8.30
C GLN A 105 -0.48 17.11 9.30
N LEU A 106 0.05 15.99 8.82
CA LEU A 106 0.86 15.06 9.62
C LEU A 106 2.30 15.55 9.84
N GLY A 107 2.65 16.76 9.39
CA GLY A 107 4.02 17.27 9.54
C GLY A 107 5.09 16.40 8.87
N TRP A 108 4.74 15.68 7.80
CA TRP A 108 5.60 14.70 7.13
C TRP A 108 6.99 15.23 6.74
N PHE A 109 7.09 16.52 6.45
CA PHE A 109 8.33 17.18 6.03
C PHE A 109 9.12 17.80 7.18
N THR A 110 8.52 17.85 8.38
CA THR A 110 9.16 18.32 9.60
C THR A 110 9.61 17.10 10.40
N ARG A 111 10.90 17.03 10.79
CA ARG A 111 11.38 15.95 11.66
C ARG A 111 10.64 16.02 13.00
N ARG A 112 9.63 15.17 13.20
CA ARG A 112 8.88 15.05 14.45
C ARG A 112 9.07 13.68 15.08
N ASP A 113 8.72 13.61 16.35
CA ASP A 113 8.51 12.34 17.02
C ASP A 113 7.34 11.60 16.35
N PHE A 114 7.59 10.36 15.93
CA PHE A 114 6.59 9.49 15.31
C PHE A 114 5.46 9.15 16.28
N SER A 115 5.72 9.24 17.59
CA SER A 115 4.71 9.01 18.64
C SER A 115 3.58 10.04 18.64
N ALA A 116 3.83 11.25 18.12
CA ALA A 116 2.86 12.34 18.07
C ALA A 116 2.05 12.37 16.75
N LEU A 117 2.25 11.37 15.88
CA LEU A 117 1.53 11.25 14.62
C LEU A 117 0.29 10.39 14.83
N GLU A 118 -0.87 10.99 14.61
CA GLU A 118 -2.15 10.30 14.69
C GLU A 118 -2.47 9.64 13.34
N PRO A 119 -2.48 8.29 13.26
CA PRO A 119 -2.95 7.58 12.08
C PRO A 119 -4.49 7.62 12.02
N ASP A 120 -5.05 7.43 10.83
CA ASP A 120 -6.50 7.22 10.71
C ASP A 120 -6.88 5.79 11.11
N LEU A 121 -5.98 4.82 10.87
CA LEU A 121 -6.18 3.40 11.18
C LEU A 121 -4.89 2.78 11.76
N GLY A 122 -5.05 1.86 12.71
CA GLY A 122 -3.96 1.07 13.26
C GLY A 122 -3.28 1.66 14.49
N ALA A 123 -2.08 1.16 14.79
CA ALA A 123 -1.35 1.50 16.01
C ALA A 123 -0.61 2.84 15.87
N ALA A 124 -0.13 3.39 16.99
CA ALA A 124 0.76 4.55 16.95
C ALA A 124 2.03 4.27 16.13
N PRO A 125 2.48 5.19 15.26
CA PRO A 125 3.60 4.93 14.35
C PRO A 125 4.92 4.66 15.06
N ALA A 126 5.55 3.55 14.68
CA ALA A 126 6.87 3.19 15.19
C ALA A 126 7.99 3.69 14.27
N ARG A 127 9.17 3.99 14.85
CA ARG A 127 10.37 4.45 14.11
C ARG A 127 10.78 3.53 12.96
N ARG A 128 10.54 2.22 13.06
CA ARG A 128 10.97 1.24 12.06
C ARG A 128 10.15 1.30 10.77
N CYS A 129 8.83 1.48 10.88
CA CYS A 129 7.90 1.34 9.76
C CYS A 129 7.22 2.66 9.37
N GLY A 130 7.22 3.67 10.25
CA GLY A 130 6.61 4.97 9.99
C GLY A 130 5.10 4.88 9.77
N LEU A 131 4.57 5.72 8.88
CA LEU A 131 3.16 5.70 8.46
C LEU A 131 3.05 5.33 6.98
N THR A 132 2.02 4.54 6.68
CA THR A 132 1.64 4.20 5.30
C THR A 132 0.51 5.10 4.83
N ALA A 133 0.62 5.60 3.61
CA ALA A 133 -0.44 6.38 2.97
C ALA A 133 -1.28 5.45 2.09
N CYS A 134 -2.60 5.40 2.28
CA CYS A 134 -3.50 4.60 1.46
C CYS A 134 -4.50 5.48 0.69
N PHE A 135 -4.62 5.17 -0.61
CA PHE A 135 -5.61 5.77 -1.51
C PHE A 135 -6.41 4.64 -2.15
N ARG A 136 -7.67 4.94 -2.47
CA ARG A 136 -8.56 4.05 -3.20
C ARG A 136 -9.32 4.86 -4.24
N ALA A 137 -9.07 4.63 -5.53
CA ALA A 137 -10.00 5.04 -6.57
C ALA A 137 -11.13 4.00 -6.61
N LEU A 138 -12.39 4.44 -6.50
CA LEU A 138 -13.58 3.63 -6.75
C LEU A 138 -14.00 3.74 -8.21
#